data_AF-R7GRU8-F1
#
_entry.id   AF-R7GRU8-F1
#
_cell.length_a   1.000
_cell.length_b   1.000
_cell.length_c   1.000
_cell.angle_alpha   90.00
_cell.angle_beta   90.00
_cell.angle_gamma   90.00
#
_symmetry.space_group_name_H-M   'P 1'
#
loop_
_entity.id
_entity.type
_entity.pdbx_description
1 polymer ?
#
loop_
_entity_poly.entity_id
_entity_poly.type
_entity_poly.pdbx_seq_one_letter_code
_entity_poly.pdbx_strand_id
1 'polypeptide(L)'
;MFIVILFIFLGIALGYTLRTRLASKVGVIGALNGRVTTWLIWLLLFMLGLEVGSNRELIAALPTLGVEAMVLSVSATLGSCVLAWALWKSMKGGEKR
;
A
#
# COMPACT_ATOMS: atom_id res chain seq x y z
N MET A 1 -1.56 5.37 20.40
CA MET A 1 -1.41 6.18 19.15
C MET A 1 -0.06 6.88 19.08
N PHE A 2 0.32 7.69 20.08
CA PHE A 2 1.63 8.34 20.11
C PHE A 2 2.83 7.39 20.04
N ILE A 3 2.75 6.22 20.67
CA ILE A 3 3.80 5.21 20.59
C ILE A 3 4.08 4.79 19.13
N VAL A 4 3.02 4.57 18.36
CA VAL A 4 3.11 4.16 16.94
C VAL A 4 3.74 5.27 16.12
N ILE A 5 3.32 6.52 16.34
CA ILE A 5 3.89 7.70 15.70
C ILE A 5 5.40 7.81 16.01
N LEU A 6 5.78 7.63 17.27
CA LEU A 6 7.19 7.66 17.69
C LEU A 6 8.00 6.53 17.04
N PHE A 7 7.44 5.33 16.93
CA PHE A 7 8.07 4.22 16.20
C PHE A 7 8.26 4.51 14.71
N ILE A 8 7.30 5.19 14.06
CA ILE A 8 7.45 5.63 12.66
C ILE A 8 8.60 6.64 12.54
N PHE A 9 8.63 7.66 13.40
CA PHE A 9 9.72 8.66 13.39
C PHE A 9 11.09 8.04 13.66
N LEU A 10 11.16 7.12 14.63
CA LEU A 10 12.38 6.40 14.96
C LEU A 10 12.84 5.52 13.79
N GLY A 11 11.91 4.84 13.12
CA GLY A 11 12.16 4.04 11.92
C GLY A 11 12.71 4.88 10.76
N ILE A 12 12.17 6.08 10.52
CA ILE A 12 12.69 7.01 9.51
C ILE A 12 14.11 7.47 9.86
N ALA A 13 14.36 7.83 11.12
CA ALA A 13 15.68 8.27 11.58
C ALA A 13 16.73 7.17 11.45
N LEU A 14 16.40 5.93 11.83
CA LEU A 14 17.22 4.74 11.65
C LEU A 14 17.48 4.46 10.17
N GLY A 15 16.44 4.46 9.34
CA GLY A 15 16.56 4.26 7.89
C GLY A 15 17.48 5.29 7.24
N TYR A 16 17.41 6.55 7.67
CA TYR A 16 18.25 7.62 7.16
C TYR A 16 19.73 7.49 7.58
N THR A 17 19.99 7.15 8.85
CA THR A 17 21.37 6.91 9.34
C THR A 17 22.02 5.69 8.69
N LEU A 18 21.26 4.61 8.50
CA LEU A 18 21.70 3.39 7.80
C LEU A 18 21.99 3.66 6.31
N ARG A 19 21.16 4.46 5.63
CA ARG A 19 21.39 4.86 4.23
C ARG A 19 22.69 5.67 4.07
N THR A 20 22.98 6.55 5.03
CA THR A 20 24.15 7.45 4.98
C THR A 20 25.46 6.72 5.30
N ARG A 21 25.43 5.67 6.12
CA ARG A 21 26.62 4.89 6.52
C ARG A 21 26.93 3.70 5.59
N LEU A 22 25.91 3.09 4.97
CA LEU A 22 26.01 1.80 4.25
C LEU A 22 25.58 1.88 2.78
N ALA A 23 25.70 3.05 2.14
CA ALA A 23 25.26 3.31 0.77
C ALA A 23 25.69 2.23 -0.26
N SER A 24 26.89 1.65 -0.13
CA SER A 24 27.38 0.59 -1.04
C SER A 24 26.79 -0.81 -0.79
N LYS A 25 26.26 -1.11 0.40
CA LYS A 25 25.64 -2.43 0.71
C LYS A 25 24.11 -2.42 0.69
N VAL A 26 23.50 -1.24 0.83
CA VAL A 26 22.04 -1.06 0.79
C VAL A 26 21.46 -1.41 -0.59
N GLY A 27 22.19 -1.18 -1.68
CA GLY A 27 21.73 -1.58 -3.02
C GLY A 27 21.56 -3.10 -3.19
N VAL A 28 22.48 -3.89 -2.61
CA VAL A 28 22.42 -5.36 -2.65
C VAL A 28 21.33 -5.90 -1.73
N ILE A 29 21.20 -5.33 -0.52
CA ILE A 29 20.15 -5.71 0.44
C ILE A 29 18.76 -5.32 -0.09
N GLY A 30 18.62 -4.18 -0.76
CA GLY A 30 17.38 -3.76 -1.41
C GLY A 30 16.95 -4.67 -2.55
N ALA A 31 17.89 -5.11 -3.39
CA ALA A 31 17.61 -6.05 -4.48
C ALA A 31 17.18 -7.44 -3.94
N LEU A 32 17.81 -7.91 -2.85
CA LEU A 32 17.43 -9.15 -2.17
C LEU A 32 16.04 -9.02 -1.51
N ASN A 33 15.75 -7.89 -0.86
CA ASN A 33 14.45 -7.63 -0.25
C ASN A 33 13.31 -7.62 -1.27
N GLY A 34 13.51 -7.06 -2.46
CA GLY A 34 12.49 -7.05 -3.52
C GLY A 34 12.14 -8.47 -4.00
N ARG A 35 13.16 -9.32 -4.20
CA ARG A 35 12.98 -10.71 -4.64
C ARG A 35 12.29 -11.56 -3.56
N VAL A 36 12.75 -11.45 -2.31
CA VAL A 36 12.18 -12.19 -1.16
C VAL A 36 10.76 -11.75 -0.87
N THR A 37 10.48 -10.44 -0.86
CA THR A 37 9.12 -9.91 -0.61
C THR A 37 8.15 -10.40 -1.67
N THR A 38 8.54 -10.39 -2.95
CA THR A 38 7.69 -10.90 -4.04
C THR A 38 7.36 -12.38 -3.84
N TRP A 39 8.36 -13.21 -3.51
CA TRP A 39 8.14 -14.63 -3.20
C TRP A 39 7.23 -14.82 -1.99
N LEU A 40 7.41 -14.00 -0.94
CA LEU A 40 6.61 -14.06 0.27
C LEU A 40 5.16 -13.68 -0.03
N ILE A 41 4.92 -12.62 -0.80
CA ILE A 41 3.58 -12.22 -1.25
C ILE A 41 2.93 -13.37 -2.04
N TRP A 42 3.66 -14.00 -2.96
CA TRP A 42 3.13 -15.12 -3.74
C TRP A 42 2.72 -16.30 -2.85
N LEU A 43 3.54 -16.64 -1.87
CA LEU A 43 3.27 -17.70 -0.90
C LEU A 43 2.09 -17.35 0.03
N LEU A 44 2.02 -16.10 0.52
CA LEU A 44 0.89 -15.63 1.31
C LEU A 44 -0.42 -15.66 0.52
N LEU A 45 -0.40 -15.18 -0.74
CA LEU A 45 -1.58 -15.21 -1.62
C LEU A 45 -2.02 -16.66 -1.91
N PHE A 46 -1.08 -17.58 -2.07
CA PHE A 46 -1.38 -18.99 -2.24
C PHE A 46 -2.04 -19.60 -1.00
N MET A 47 -1.47 -19.38 0.18
CA MET A 47 -2.09 -19.81 1.45
C MET A 47 -3.48 -19.20 1.64
N LEU A 48 -3.62 -17.90 1.39
CA LEU A 48 -4.90 -17.20 1.49
C LEU A 48 -5.94 -17.79 0.53
N GLY A 49 -5.55 -18.11 -0.70
CA GLY A 49 -6.42 -18.76 -1.68
C GLY A 49 -6.90 -20.14 -1.23
N LEU A 50 -6.03 -20.95 -0.61
CA LEU A 50 -6.43 -22.24 -0.03
C LEU A 50 -7.38 -22.08 1.16
N GLU A 51 -7.09 -21.14 2.05
CA GLU A 51 -7.90 -20.89 3.25
C GLU A 51 -9.31 -20.41 2.89
N VAL A 52 -9.41 -19.45 1.96
CA VAL A 52 -10.69 -18.95 1.46
C VAL A 52 -11.41 -20.00 0.62
N GLY A 53 -10.69 -20.80 -0.18
CA GLY A 53 -11.26 -21.83 -1.04
C GLY A 53 -11.78 -23.08 -0.30
N SER A 54 -11.25 -23.37 0.89
CA SER A 54 -11.73 -24.48 1.73
C SER A 54 -13.03 -24.14 2.47
N ASN A 55 -13.32 -22.85 2.67
CA ASN A 55 -14.45 -22.39 3.45
C ASN A 55 -15.68 -22.07 2.56
N ARG A 56 -16.67 -22.96 2.58
CA ARG A 56 -17.91 -22.82 1.79
C ARG A 56 -18.71 -21.57 2.14
N GLU A 57 -18.65 -21.10 3.39
CA GLU A 57 -19.34 -19.88 3.84
C GLU A 57 -18.71 -18.63 3.22
N LEU A 58 -17.37 -18.55 3.22
CA LEU A 58 -16.66 -17.46 2.54
C LEU A 58 -16.90 -17.49 1.03
N ILE A 59 -16.89 -18.67 0.40
CA ILE A 59 -17.17 -18.78 -1.05
C ILE A 59 -18.59 -18.28 -1.38
N ALA A 60 -19.57 -18.57 -0.55
CA ALA A 60 -20.94 -18.10 -0.76
C ALA A 60 -21.07 -16.58 -0.56
N ALA A 61 -20.27 -15.99 0.34
CA ALA A 61 -20.23 -14.55 0.59
C ALA A 61 -19.31 -13.75 -0.35
N LEU A 62 -18.41 -14.42 -1.10
CA LEU A 62 -17.48 -13.78 -2.03
C LEU A 62 -18.17 -12.89 -3.09
N PRO A 63 -19.29 -13.29 -3.73
CA PRO A 63 -19.94 -12.45 -4.72
C PRO A 63 -20.49 -11.16 -4.12
N THR A 64 -21.12 -11.22 -2.94
CA THR A 64 -21.68 -10.04 -2.27
C THR A 64 -20.57 -9.10 -1.79
N LEU A 65 -19.56 -9.64 -1.09
CA LEU A 65 -18.39 -8.87 -0.63
C LEU A 65 -17.60 -8.30 -1.81
N GLY A 66 -17.50 -9.05 -2.90
CA GLY A 66 -16.82 -8.63 -4.11
C GLY A 66 -17.49 -7.43 -4.79
N VAL A 67 -18.82 -7.44 -4.89
CA VAL A 67 -19.57 -6.30 -5.45
C VAL A 67 -19.46 -5.07 -4.56
N GLU A 68 -19.59 -5.22 -3.24
CA GLU A 68 -19.38 -4.11 -2.30
C GLU A 68 -17.96 -3.53 -2.42
N ALA A 69 -16.94 -4.38 -2.44
CA ALA A 69 -15.56 -3.97 -2.61
C ALA A 69 -15.32 -3.28 -3.96
N MET A 70 -15.96 -3.75 -5.04
CA MET A 70 -15.84 -3.13 -6.36
C MET A 70 -16.44 -1.73 -6.37
N VAL A 71 -17.63 -1.54 -5.79
CA VAL A 71 -18.29 -0.23 -5.69
C VAL A 71 -17.46 0.73 -4.83
N LEU A 72 -16.96 0.27 -3.69
CA LEU A 72 -16.08 1.06 -2.82
C LEU A 72 -14.78 1.44 -3.53
N SER A 73 -14.15 0.50 -4.24
CA SER A 73 -12.90 0.75 -4.97
C SER A 73 -13.09 1.78 -6.09
N VAL A 74 -14.14 1.62 -6.92
CA VAL A 74 -14.43 2.55 -8.03
C VAL A 74 -14.77 3.93 -7.50
N SER A 75 -15.62 4.02 -6.48
CA SER A 75 -15.98 5.32 -5.88
C SER A 75 -14.78 6.01 -5.23
N ALA A 76 -13.92 5.27 -4.52
CA ALA A 76 -12.70 5.80 -3.92
C ALA A 76 -11.69 6.29 -4.99
N THR A 77 -11.49 5.52 -6.06
CA THR A 77 -10.60 5.92 -7.17
C THR A 77 -11.14 7.17 -7.87
N LEU A 78 -12.43 7.19 -8.23
CA LEU A 78 -13.05 8.36 -8.86
C LEU A 78 -12.99 9.58 -7.95
N GLY A 79 -13.31 9.44 -6.66
CA GLY A 79 -13.20 10.51 -5.68
C GLY A 79 -11.78 11.07 -5.59
N SER A 80 -10.78 10.19 -5.56
CA SER A 80 -9.36 10.59 -5.54
C SER A 80 -8.95 11.33 -6.80
N CYS A 81 -9.37 10.88 -7.98
CA CYS A 81 -9.11 11.57 -9.26
C CYS A 81 -9.79 12.94 -9.33
N VAL A 82 -11.05 13.05 -8.89
CA VAL A 82 -11.80 14.32 -8.89
C VAL A 82 -11.18 15.32 -7.92
N LEU A 83 -10.79 14.89 -6.72
CA LEU A 83 -10.10 15.74 -5.75
C LEU A 83 -8.74 16.20 -6.27
N ALA A 84 -7.95 15.30 -6.86
CA ALA A 84 -6.68 15.65 -7.49
C ALA A 84 -6.86 16.68 -8.62
N TRP A 85 -7.89 16.52 -9.44
CA TRP A 85 -8.23 17.48 -10.49
C TRP A 85 -8.70 18.84 -9.95
N ALA A 86 -9.53 18.84 -8.90
CA ALA A 86 -10.00 20.05 -8.24
C ALA A 86 -8.82 20.82 -7.60
N LEU A 87 -7.90 20.12 -6.93
CA LEU A 87 -6.67 20.72 -6.39
C LEU A 87 -5.81 21.33 -7.50
N TRP A 88 -5.59 20.59 -8.59
CA TRP A 88 -4.84 21.08 -9.75
C TRP A 88 -5.47 22.35 -10.33
N LYS A 89 -6.79 22.39 -10.46
CA LYS A 89 -7.53 23.56 -10.97
C LYS A 89 -7.47 24.76 -10.01
N SER A 90 -7.60 24.54 -8.70
CA SER A 90 -7.48 25.60 -7.69
C SER A 90 -6.07 26.19 -7.65
N MET A 91 -5.02 25.36 -7.77
CA MET A 91 -3.64 25.82 -7.83
C MET A 91 -3.36 26.64 -9.10
N LYS A 92 -3.84 26.19 -10.27
CA LYS A 92 -3.70 26.95 -11.53
C LYS A 92 -4.54 28.24 -11.58
N GLY A 93 -5.65 28.28 -10.83
CA GLY A 93 -6.47 29.49 -10.67
C GLY A 93 -5.83 30.54 -9.75
N GLY A 94 -4.92 30.13 -8.86
CA GLY A 94 -4.19 31.01 -7.94
C GLY A 94 -3.01 31.76 -8.59
N GLU A 95 -2.46 31.27 -9.70
CA GLU A 95 -1.31 31.88 -10.38
C GLU A 95 -1.67 33.04 -11.33
N LYS A 96 -2.95 33.45 -11.37
CA LYS A 96 -3.43 34.60 -12.14
C LYS A 96 -3.89 35.79 -11.29
N ARG A 97 -3.51 35.85 -10.01
CA ARG A 97 -3.71 37.03 -9.16
C ARG A 97 -2.40 37.60 -8.69
#